data_AF-A0A374NXH9-F1
#
_entry.id   AF-A0A374NXH9-F1
#
_cell.length_a   1.000
_cell.length_b   1.000
_cell.length_c   1.000
_cell.angle_alpha   90.00
_cell.angle_beta   90.00
_cell.angle_gamma   90.00
#
_symmetry.space_group_name_H-M   'P 1'
#
loop_
_entity.id
_entity.type
_entity.pdbx_description
1 polymer ?
#
loop_
_entity_poly.entity_id
_entity_poly.type
_entity_poly.pdbx_seq_one_letter_code
_entity_poly.pdbx_strand_id
1 'polypeptide(L)'
;YGSAVTLRAEPETEGYTFSGWNRENNFTMPAEDVVIEGNFKINSYTVTYKVDGEISGEAETYKYGAVVTLREEPAKEGYTFSHWSRESGFTMPAENIVVEGHFKINSYTVTYKVDDQLYGKVDTYKFGEDVTLRDAPTKEGYTFSGWSETSGFKMPAKDVEIKGNFSINDYTVTYKVDGKVIDEKKHQYNEEVTVRADETKEGYTFSGWSSEDVRQSFIQRLLSSSIAGKTFRMPAKDVVIEGHFDINSYKVTYQVDGVQSGETETYEYGTLVTIRDDLEKEGHKFSGWNLKEDFAMPAEDVVIVGSFTANEYTVTYLV
;
A
#
# COMPACT_ATOMS: atom_id res chain seq x y z
N TYR A 1 29.65 -75.72 -73.58
CA TYR A 1 29.13 -76.98 -73.00
C TYR A 1 30.26 -77.70 -72.27
N GLY A 2 30.00 -78.22 -71.06
CA GLY A 2 30.90 -79.13 -70.34
C GLY A 2 31.99 -78.50 -69.46
N SER A 3 32.22 -77.19 -69.55
CA SER A 3 33.15 -76.47 -68.66
C SER A 3 32.50 -76.11 -67.33
N ALA A 4 33.27 -76.09 -66.24
CA ALA A 4 32.82 -75.54 -64.96
C ALA A 4 32.68 -74.01 -65.06
N VAL A 5 31.58 -73.47 -64.52
CA VAL A 5 31.33 -72.02 -64.47
C VAL A 5 31.59 -71.52 -63.06
N THR A 6 32.53 -70.60 -62.91
CA THR A 6 32.78 -69.90 -61.64
C THR A 6 31.95 -68.62 -61.57
N LEU A 7 31.17 -68.47 -60.51
CA LEU A 7 30.36 -67.28 -60.27
C LEU A 7 31.24 -66.08 -59.92
N ARG A 8 30.74 -64.87 -60.19
CA ARG A 8 31.42 -63.63 -59.81
C ARG A 8 31.39 -63.45 -58.30
N ALA A 9 32.27 -62.58 -57.80
CA ALA A 9 32.23 -62.11 -56.42
C ALA A 9 30.85 -61.52 -56.08
N GLU A 10 30.48 -61.59 -54.81
CA GLU A 10 29.21 -61.07 -54.33
C GLU A 10 29.13 -59.57 -54.62
N PRO A 11 28.06 -59.11 -55.31
CA PRO A 11 27.89 -57.70 -55.59
C PRO A 11 27.53 -56.95 -54.31
N GLU A 12 28.16 -55.78 -54.12
CA GLU A 12 27.79 -54.83 -53.07
C GLU A 12 26.80 -53.81 -53.63
N THR A 13 25.65 -53.68 -52.97
CA THR A 13 24.61 -52.71 -53.33
C THR A 13 24.19 -51.97 -52.07
N GLU A 14 24.32 -50.64 -52.06
CA GLU A 14 23.99 -49.82 -50.91
C GLU A 14 22.54 -50.07 -50.44
N GLY A 15 22.37 -50.35 -49.14
CA GLY A 15 21.06 -50.60 -48.54
C GLY A 15 20.48 -52.00 -48.75
N TYR A 16 21.21 -52.91 -49.42
CA TYR A 16 20.79 -54.29 -49.65
C TYR A 16 21.88 -55.29 -49.24
N THR A 17 21.46 -56.43 -48.69
CA THR A 17 22.31 -57.59 -48.44
C THR A 17 22.14 -58.60 -49.58
N PHE A 18 23.23 -58.96 -50.26
CA PHE A 18 23.21 -60.03 -51.25
C PHE A 18 22.82 -61.36 -50.60
N SER A 19 21.82 -62.03 -51.15
CA SER A 19 21.21 -63.24 -50.57
C SER A 19 21.58 -64.52 -51.34
N GLY A 20 22.44 -64.41 -52.34
CA GLY A 20 22.93 -65.53 -53.14
C GLY A 20 22.53 -65.47 -54.61
N TRP A 21 23.28 -66.24 -55.40
CA TRP A 21 23.00 -66.49 -56.81
C TRP A 21 21.89 -67.55 -56.95
N ASN A 22 21.12 -67.48 -58.02
CA ASN A 22 20.11 -68.50 -58.37
C ASN A 22 20.71 -69.86 -58.80
N ARG A 23 22.04 -69.98 -58.84
CA ARG A 23 22.79 -71.20 -59.14
C ARG A 23 23.96 -71.38 -58.19
N GLU A 24 24.36 -72.63 -57.98
CA GLU A 24 25.54 -72.98 -57.20
C GLU A 24 26.84 -72.67 -57.96
N ASN A 25 27.91 -72.40 -57.22
CA ASN A 25 29.22 -72.16 -57.81
C ASN A 25 29.79 -73.46 -58.42
N ASN A 26 30.53 -73.33 -59.53
CA ASN A 26 31.16 -74.45 -60.25
C ASN A 26 30.16 -75.46 -60.88
N PHE A 27 28.97 -75.02 -61.26
CA PHE A 27 28.07 -75.86 -62.05
C PHE A 27 28.63 -76.14 -63.46
N THR A 28 28.24 -77.26 -64.06
CA THR A 28 28.66 -77.64 -65.42
C THR A 28 27.81 -76.93 -66.47
N MET A 29 28.45 -76.28 -67.45
CA MET A 29 27.76 -75.52 -68.49
C MET A 29 26.88 -76.42 -69.38
N PRO A 30 25.55 -76.19 -69.45
CA PRO A 30 24.63 -76.98 -70.28
C PRO A 30 24.75 -76.62 -71.77
N ALA A 31 24.00 -77.31 -72.62
CA ALA A 31 23.98 -77.11 -74.08
C ALA A 31 22.95 -76.04 -74.50
N GLU A 32 22.76 -75.03 -73.65
CA GLU A 32 21.84 -73.92 -73.80
C GLU A 32 22.41 -72.68 -73.09
N ASP A 33 21.86 -71.51 -73.39
CA ASP A 33 22.22 -70.28 -72.72
C ASP A 33 21.72 -70.28 -71.27
N VAL A 34 22.54 -69.74 -70.35
CA VAL A 34 22.25 -69.69 -68.93
C VAL A 34 22.17 -68.25 -68.45
N VAL A 35 21.07 -67.90 -67.78
CA VAL A 35 20.91 -66.64 -67.05
C VAL A 35 21.17 -66.89 -65.56
N ILE A 36 22.13 -66.16 -64.99
CA ILE A 36 22.48 -66.20 -63.57
C ILE A 36 21.98 -64.89 -62.94
N GLU A 37 21.13 -65.00 -61.94
CA GLU A 37 20.49 -63.87 -61.27
C GLU A 37 20.90 -63.82 -59.81
N GLY A 38 21.13 -62.60 -59.31
CA GLY A 38 21.44 -62.33 -57.92
C GLY A 38 20.20 -61.90 -57.14
N ASN A 39 19.99 -62.44 -55.95
CA ASN A 39 18.91 -62.03 -55.06
C ASN A 39 19.42 -61.05 -54.01
N PHE A 40 18.61 -60.05 -53.67
CA PHE A 40 18.93 -59.04 -52.67
C PHE A 40 17.82 -58.90 -51.64
N LYS A 41 18.21 -58.76 -50.38
CA LYS A 41 17.30 -58.45 -49.27
C LYS A 41 17.52 -57.00 -48.85
N ILE A 42 16.45 -56.23 -48.79
CA ILE A 42 16.51 -54.85 -48.31
C ILE A 42 16.88 -54.81 -46.82
N ASN A 43 17.84 -53.96 -46.46
CA ASN A 43 18.27 -53.79 -45.08
C ASN A 43 17.32 -52.88 -44.32
N SER A 44 17.37 -52.98 -42.98
CA SER A 44 16.68 -52.06 -42.09
C SER A 44 17.69 -51.35 -41.20
N TYR A 45 17.40 -50.09 -40.90
CA TYR A 45 18.22 -49.21 -40.08
C TYR A 45 17.33 -48.53 -39.03
N THR A 46 17.94 -48.06 -37.95
CA THR A 46 17.23 -47.48 -36.81
C THR A 46 17.29 -45.96 -36.79
N VAL A 47 16.22 -45.31 -36.37
CA VAL A 47 16.14 -43.89 -36.02
C VAL A 47 16.03 -43.77 -34.49
N THR A 48 17.01 -43.14 -33.86
CA THR A 48 17.05 -42.88 -32.42
C THR A 48 16.81 -41.41 -32.16
N TYR A 49 15.95 -41.07 -31.21
CA TYR A 49 15.64 -39.69 -30.87
C TYR A 49 16.32 -39.31 -29.56
N LYS A 50 16.97 -38.14 -29.55
CA LYS A 50 17.54 -37.56 -28.34
C LYS A 50 16.96 -36.18 -28.10
N VAL A 51 16.66 -35.85 -26.84
CA VAL A 51 16.20 -34.52 -26.44
C VAL A 51 17.11 -34.03 -25.32
N ASP A 52 17.71 -32.85 -25.52
CA ASP A 52 18.72 -32.28 -24.60
C ASP A 52 19.88 -33.27 -24.28
N GLY A 53 20.22 -34.14 -25.24
CA GLY A 53 21.29 -35.14 -25.13
C GLY A 53 20.88 -36.52 -24.59
N GLU A 54 19.67 -36.65 -24.03
CA GLU A 54 19.15 -37.91 -23.48
C GLU A 54 18.27 -38.66 -24.48
N ILE A 55 18.29 -40.00 -24.45
CA ILE A 55 17.44 -40.82 -25.32
C ILE A 55 15.96 -40.59 -24.94
N SER A 56 15.16 -40.17 -25.91
CA SER A 56 13.75 -39.85 -25.72
C SER A 56 12.89 -40.95 -26.34
N GLY A 57 12.58 -42.00 -25.59
CA GLY A 57 11.76 -43.13 -26.03
C GLY A 57 12.52 -44.18 -26.84
N GLU A 58 11.80 -45.18 -27.35
CA GLU A 58 12.39 -46.30 -28.09
C GLU A 58 12.85 -45.92 -29.50
N ALA A 59 13.85 -46.65 -30.02
CA ALA A 59 14.31 -46.50 -31.40
C ALA A 59 13.29 -47.08 -32.40
N GLU A 60 13.09 -46.38 -33.51
CA GLU A 60 12.21 -46.83 -34.60
C GLU A 60 13.04 -47.52 -35.69
N THR A 61 12.50 -48.54 -36.35
CA THR A 61 13.21 -49.29 -37.40
C THR A 61 12.52 -49.13 -38.74
N TYR A 62 13.28 -48.74 -39.76
CA TYR A 62 12.81 -48.51 -41.12
C TYR A 62 13.63 -49.30 -42.13
N LYS A 63 13.00 -49.75 -43.21
CA LYS A 63 13.72 -50.31 -44.37
C LYS A 63 14.47 -49.19 -45.09
N TYR A 64 15.60 -49.53 -45.72
CA TYR A 64 16.28 -48.63 -46.64
C TYR A 64 15.32 -48.05 -47.68
N GLY A 65 15.41 -46.75 -47.96
CA GLY A 65 14.54 -46.09 -48.94
C GLY A 65 13.10 -45.81 -48.47
N ALA A 66 12.70 -46.24 -47.27
CA ALA A 66 11.40 -45.91 -46.72
C ALA A 66 11.33 -44.42 -46.33
N VAL A 67 10.16 -43.80 -46.45
CA VAL A 67 9.92 -42.45 -45.94
C VAL A 67 9.75 -42.51 -44.43
N VAL A 68 10.50 -41.68 -43.71
CA VAL A 68 10.46 -41.58 -42.25
C VAL A 68 9.60 -40.40 -41.84
N THR A 69 8.52 -40.66 -41.11
CA THR A 69 7.73 -39.63 -40.42
C THR A 69 8.22 -39.52 -38.99
N LEU A 70 8.69 -38.34 -38.60
CA LEU A 70 9.16 -38.10 -37.22
C LEU A 70 7.99 -38.15 -36.22
N ARG A 71 8.31 -38.54 -34.98
CA ARG A 71 7.36 -38.52 -33.86
C ARG A 71 6.90 -37.11 -33.49
N GLU A 72 5.76 -37.05 -32.82
CA GLU A 72 5.22 -35.80 -32.26
C GLU A 72 6.21 -35.14 -31.31
N GLU A 73 6.16 -33.81 -31.27
CA GLU A 73 7.02 -33.00 -30.42
C GLU A 73 6.72 -33.28 -28.94
N PRO A 74 7.75 -33.51 -28.11
CA PRO A 74 7.54 -33.75 -26.69
C PRO A 74 7.09 -32.47 -25.97
N ALA A 75 6.25 -32.63 -24.95
CA ALA A 75 5.82 -31.54 -24.08
C ALA A 75 6.62 -31.53 -22.77
N LYS A 76 7.01 -30.33 -22.31
CA LYS A 76 7.69 -30.10 -21.03
C LYS A 76 7.23 -28.77 -20.44
N GLU A 77 6.63 -28.81 -19.26
CA GLU A 77 6.08 -27.60 -18.61
C GLU A 77 7.16 -26.53 -18.42
N GLY A 78 6.86 -25.28 -18.80
CA GLY A 78 7.79 -24.16 -18.69
C GLY A 78 8.85 -24.10 -19.80
N TYR A 79 8.80 -25.01 -20.79
CA TYR A 79 9.69 -25.02 -21.94
C TYR A 79 8.90 -25.14 -23.25
N THR A 80 9.49 -24.61 -24.32
CA THR A 80 9.01 -24.81 -25.69
C THR A 80 9.99 -25.71 -26.43
N PHE A 81 9.47 -26.78 -27.04
CA PHE A 81 10.27 -27.62 -27.93
C PHE A 81 10.62 -26.82 -29.19
N SER A 82 11.88 -26.83 -29.58
CA SER A 82 12.34 -25.94 -30.65
C SER A 82 12.08 -26.52 -32.04
N HIS A 83 12.58 -27.72 -32.29
CA HIS A 83 12.37 -28.56 -33.47
C HIS A 83 13.25 -29.81 -33.37
N TRP A 84 12.97 -30.80 -34.22
CA TRP A 84 13.89 -31.90 -34.50
C TRP A 84 14.99 -31.46 -35.46
N SER A 85 16.19 -32.02 -35.32
CA SER A 85 17.38 -31.71 -36.15
C SER A 85 17.27 -32.17 -37.60
N ARG A 86 16.20 -32.90 -37.95
CA ARG A 86 15.84 -33.30 -39.30
C ARG A 86 14.38 -32.96 -39.56
N GLU A 87 14.06 -32.71 -40.83
CA GLU A 87 12.69 -32.56 -41.28
C GLU A 87 11.98 -33.92 -41.38
N SER A 88 10.68 -33.94 -41.10
CA SER A 88 9.85 -35.12 -41.29
C SER A 88 9.65 -35.41 -42.78
N GLY A 89 9.65 -36.69 -43.16
CA GLY A 89 9.48 -37.14 -44.54
C GLY A 89 10.78 -37.44 -45.28
N PHE A 90 11.93 -37.48 -44.61
CA PHE A 90 13.19 -37.87 -45.25
C PHE A 90 13.22 -39.36 -45.62
N THR A 91 14.00 -39.70 -46.65
CA THR A 91 14.21 -41.09 -47.07
C THR A 91 15.27 -41.76 -46.19
N MET A 92 14.97 -42.95 -45.65
CA MET A 92 15.88 -43.67 -44.77
C MET A 92 17.18 -44.06 -45.51
N PRO A 93 18.34 -43.56 -45.07
CA PRO A 93 19.62 -43.86 -45.70
C PRO A 93 20.12 -45.26 -45.30
N ALA A 94 21.25 -45.69 -45.87
CA ALA A 94 21.89 -46.96 -45.56
C ALA A 94 22.68 -46.95 -44.24
N GLU A 95 22.20 -46.24 -43.22
CA GLU A 95 22.83 -46.11 -41.92
C GLU A 95 21.80 -45.80 -40.82
N ASN A 96 22.18 -46.04 -39.57
CA ASN A 96 21.38 -45.65 -38.41
C ASN A 96 21.46 -44.13 -38.21
N ILE A 97 20.33 -43.52 -37.87
CA ILE A 97 20.21 -42.07 -37.71
C ILE A 97 19.93 -41.71 -36.26
N VAL A 98 20.53 -40.61 -35.81
CA VAL A 98 20.16 -39.92 -34.58
C VAL A 98 19.49 -38.60 -34.94
N VAL A 99 18.27 -38.39 -34.43
CA VAL A 99 17.51 -37.15 -34.56
C VAL A 99 17.52 -36.46 -33.19
N GLU A 100 17.95 -35.21 -33.16
CA GLU A 100 18.14 -34.47 -31.91
C GLU A 100 17.10 -33.36 -31.79
N GLY A 101 16.58 -33.14 -30.60
CA GLY A 101 15.67 -32.05 -30.26
C GLY A 101 16.20 -31.30 -29.05
N HIS A 102 15.73 -30.06 -28.87
CA HIS A 102 16.12 -29.25 -27.72
C HIS A 102 14.95 -28.42 -27.20
N PHE A 103 14.91 -28.27 -25.88
CA PHE A 103 13.97 -27.39 -25.21
C PHE A 103 14.56 -26.00 -24.99
N LYS A 104 13.76 -24.97 -25.26
CA LYS A 104 14.04 -23.61 -24.86
C LYS A 104 13.21 -23.26 -23.63
N ILE A 105 13.87 -22.75 -22.59
CA ILE A 105 13.17 -22.28 -21.38
C ILE A 105 12.30 -21.06 -21.69
N ASN A 106 11.07 -21.07 -21.18
CA ASN A 106 10.13 -19.97 -21.39
C ASN A 106 10.36 -18.85 -20.37
N SER A 107 9.83 -17.67 -20.70
CA SER A 107 9.81 -16.52 -19.80
C SER A 107 8.38 -16.05 -19.61
N TYR A 108 8.10 -15.62 -18.39
CA TYR A 108 6.78 -15.18 -17.94
C TYR A 108 6.93 -13.86 -17.19
N THR A 109 5.82 -13.13 -17.07
CA THR A 109 5.81 -11.79 -16.50
C THR A 109 5.27 -11.76 -15.07
N VAL A 110 5.79 -10.83 -14.28
CA VAL A 110 5.25 -10.48 -12.96
C VAL A 110 4.78 -9.04 -13.01
N THR A 111 3.50 -8.82 -12.73
CA THR A 111 2.87 -7.50 -12.74
C THR A 111 2.41 -7.13 -11.34
N TYR A 112 2.84 -5.97 -10.85
CA TYR A 112 2.38 -5.43 -9.58
C TYR A 112 1.24 -4.43 -9.81
N LYS A 113 0.16 -4.55 -9.05
CA LYS A 113 -0.94 -3.58 -9.03
C LYS A 113 -1.20 -3.07 -7.62
N VAL A 114 -1.40 -1.77 -7.47
CA VAL A 114 -1.82 -1.14 -6.22
C VAL A 114 -3.14 -0.43 -6.48
N ASP A 115 -4.16 -0.74 -5.69
CA ASP A 115 -5.53 -0.25 -5.88
C ASP A 115 -6.02 -0.46 -7.34
N ASP A 116 -5.76 -1.66 -7.87
CA ASP A 116 -6.01 -2.12 -9.26
C ASP A 116 -5.29 -1.35 -10.39
N GLN A 117 -4.42 -0.39 -10.07
CA GLN A 117 -3.59 0.32 -11.03
C GLN A 117 -2.18 -0.27 -11.13
N LEU A 118 -1.57 -0.26 -12.32
CA LEU A 118 -0.22 -0.75 -12.52
C LEU A 118 0.78 0.03 -11.64
N TYR A 119 1.56 -0.71 -10.85
CA TYR A 119 2.61 -0.16 -10.00
C TYR A 119 3.99 -0.45 -10.59
N GLY A 120 4.65 0.59 -11.08
CA GLY A 120 5.97 0.50 -11.71
C GLY A 120 5.94 -0.21 -13.07
N LYS A 121 7.02 -0.93 -13.40
CA LYS A 121 7.16 -1.66 -14.67
C LYS A 121 6.71 -3.13 -14.52
N VAL A 122 6.44 -3.79 -15.64
CA VAL A 122 6.25 -5.25 -15.68
C VAL A 122 7.62 -5.91 -15.71
N ASP A 123 7.83 -6.87 -14.81
CA ASP A 123 9.08 -7.62 -14.70
C ASP A 123 8.96 -8.94 -15.50
N THR A 124 10.07 -9.49 -16.00
CA THR A 124 10.09 -10.74 -16.78
C THR A 124 11.13 -11.69 -16.20
N TYR A 125 10.74 -12.93 -15.98
CA TYR A 125 11.57 -13.98 -15.37
C TYR A 125 11.51 -15.26 -16.20
N LYS A 126 12.58 -16.04 -16.20
CA LYS A 126 12.54 -17.40 -16.76
C LYS A 126 11.75 -18.33 -15.85
N PHE A 127 11.18 -19.39 -16.42
CA PHE A 127 10.55 -20.44 -15.63
C PHE A 127 11.50 -20.97 -14.54
N GLY A 128 11.02 -21.07 -13.30
CA GLY A 128 11.79 -21.55 -12.15
C GLY A 128 12.86 -20.58 -11.63
N GLU A 129 12.95 -19.35 -12.14
CA GLU A 129 13.79 -18.30 -11.58
C GLU A 129 13.23 -17.79 -10.25
N ASP A 130 14.08 -17.34 -9.34
CA ASP A 130 13.65 -16.76 -8.06
C ASP A 130 13.09 -15.35 -8.26
N VAL A 131 11.87 -15.13 -7.79
CA VAL A 131 11.19 -13.84 -7.78
C VAL A 131 11.20 -13.30 -6.35
N THR A 132 11.85 -12.14 -6.16
CA THR A 132 11.77 -11.36 -4.92
C THR A 132 10.68 -10.32 -5.01
N LEU A 133 9.90 -10.17 -3.94
CA LEU A 133 8.86 -9.15 -3.89
C LEU A 133 9.44 -7.74 -3.83
N ARG A 134 8.73 -6.76 -4.40
CA ARG A 134 9.09 -5.34 -4.28
C ARG A 134 8.84 -4.83 -2.87
N ASP A 135 9.64 -3.84 -2.47
CA ASP A 135 9.39 -3.11 -1.23
C ASP A 135 7.98 -2.49 -1.22
N ALA A 136 7.40 -2.41 -0.03
CA ALA A 136 6.10 -1.79 0.18
C ALA A 136 6.14 -0.32 -0.28
N PRO A 137 5.19 0.13 -1.12
CA PRO A 137 5.07 1.53 -1.49
C PRO A 137 4.68 2.38 -0.28
N THR A 138 5.07 3.65 -0.31
CA THR A 138 4.69 4.65 0.69
C THR A 138 3.74 5.68 0.10
N LYS A 139 2.69 6.04 0.85
CA LYS A 139 1.72 7.07 0.48
C LYS A 139 1.29 7.82 1.74
N GLU A 140 1.49 9.14 1.77
CA GLU A 140 1.18 9.97 2.93
C GLU A 140 -0.30 9.85 3.34
N GLY A 141 -0.57 9.62 4.62
CA GLY A 141 -1.94 9.47 5.14
C GLY A 141 -2.56 8.09 4.93
N TYR A 142 -1.82 7.14 4.37
CA TYR A 142 -2.28 5.77 4.14
C TYR A 142 -1.27 4.73 4.66
N THR A 143 -1.77 3.56 5.01
CA THR A 143 -0.97 2.37 5.34
C THR A 143 -1.11 1.36 4.21
N PHE A 144 0.01 0.85 3.71
CA PHE A 144 0.00 -0.23 2.73
C PHE A 144 -0.36 -1.55 3.42
N SER A 145 -1.43 -2.22 2.96
CA SER A 145 -1.93 -3.45 3.60
C SER A 145 -1.07 -4.68 3.32
N GLY A 146 -0.07 -4.56 2.43
CA GLY A 146 0.77 -5.65 1.99
C GLY A 146 0.48 -6.07 0.55
N TRP A 147 1.36 -6.91 0.03
CA TRP A 147 1.16 -7.59 -1.25
C TRP A 147 0.33 -8.87 -1.05
N SER A 148 -0.36 -9.30 -2.10
CA SER A 148 -1.15 -10.55 -2.12
C SER A 148 -0.26 -11.79 -1.96
N GLU A 149 1.01 -11.66 -2.33
CA GLU A 149 2.08 -12.61 -2.03
C GLU A 149 2.89 -12.11 -0.83
N THR A 150 3.18 -12.98 0.13
CA THR A 150 3.86 -12.61 1.39
C THR A 150 5.34 -12.95 1.42
N SER A 151 5.83 -13.69 0.44
CA SER A 151 7.24 -14.07 0.32
C SER A 151 7.64 -14.27 -1.15
N GLY A 152 8.95 -14.34 -1.42
CA GLY A 152 9.45 -14.66 -2.75
C GLY A 152 9.08 -16.08 -3.18
N PHE A 153 9.06 -16.33 -4.49
CA PHE A 153 8.63 -17.60 -5.06
C PHE A 153 9.42 -17.96 -6.33
N LYS A 154 9.29 -19.21 -6.79
CA LYS A 154 9.85 -19.68 -8.07
C LYS A 154 8.87 -19.36 -9.20
N MET A 155 9.32 -18.73 -10.26
CA MET A 155 8.46 -18.30 -11.36
C MET A 155 7.71 -19.50 -11.98
N PRO A 156 6.35 -19.51 -11.96
CA PRO A 156 5.57 -20.61 -12.51
C PRO A 156 5.51 -20.54 -14.04
N ALA A 157 4.92 -21.56 -14.67
CA ALA A 157 4.70 -21.62 -16.12
C ALA A 157 3.52 -20.74 -16.60
N LYS A 158 3.35 -19.55 -15.99
CA LYS A 158 2.30 -18.57 -16.30
C LYS A 158 2.70 -17.19 -15.80
N ASP A 159 2.08 -16.16 -16.37
CA ASP A 159 2.17 -14.81 -15.83
C ASP A 159 1.56 -14.73 -14.42
N VAL A 160 2.14 -13.88 -13.58
CA VAL A 160 1.73 -13.67 -12.19
C VAL A 160 1.34 -12.21 -11.98
N GLU A 161 0.18 -11.99 -11.37
CA GLU A 161 -0.27 -10.68 -10.93
C GLU A 161 -0.24 -10.62 -9.40
N ILE A 162 0.48 -9.64 -8.86
CA ILE A 162 0.61 -9.39 -7.43
C ILE A 162 -0.12 -8.09 -7.11
N LYS A 163 -1.11 -8.16 -6.23
CA LYS A 163 -1.94 -7.02 -5.85
C LYS A 163 -1.56 -6.50 -4.49
N GLY A 164 -1.66 -5.19 -4.30
CA GLY A 164 -1.62 -4.55 -2.99
C GLY A 164 -2.67 -3.46 -2.92
N ASN A 165 -2.94 -2.98 -1.72
CA ASN A 165 -3.91 -1.91 -1.52
C ASN A 165 -3.47 -1.00 -0.38
N PHE A 166 -3.96 0.23 -0.40
CA PHE A 166 -3.82 1.16 0.71
C PHE A 166 -5.08 1.20 1.56
N SER A 167 -4.91 1.33 2.87
CA SER A 167 -5.97 1.71 3.81
C SER A 167 -5.72 3.14 4.27
N ILE A 168 -6.78 3.95 4.30
CA ILE A 168 -6.69 5.33 4.81
C ILE A 168 -6.45 5.30 6.32
N ASN A 169 -5.56 6.15 6.81
CA ASN A 169 -5.25 6.22 8.24
C ASN A 169 -6.24 7.12 8.97
N ASP A 170 -6.47 6.81 10.24
CA ASP A 170 -7.18 7.68 11.18
C ASP A 170 -6.18 8.47 12.02
N TYR A 171 -6.48 9.73 12.24
CA TYR A 171 -5.73 10.62 13.14
C TYR A 171 -6.69 11.26 14.14
N THR A 172 -6.15 11.69 15.27
CA THR A 172 -6.92 12.15 16.42
C THR A 172 -6.90 13.67 16.50
N VAL A 173 -8.08 14.27 16.70
CA VAL A 173 -8.25 15.67 17.07
C VAL A 173 -8.56 15.73 18.56
N THR A 174 -7.71 16.40 19.32
CA THR A 174 -7.85 16.53 20.77
C THR A 174 -8.08 18.00 21.13
N TYR A 175 -9.18 18.28 21.85
CA TYR A 175 -9.48 19.61 22.37
C TYR A 175 -9.02 19.74 23.81
N LYS A 176 -8.34 20.84 24.12
CA LYS A 176 -7.86 21.15 25.47
C LYS A 176 -8.28 22.53 25.93
N VAL A 177 -8.62 22.67 27.20
CA VAL A 177 -8.85 23.94 27.89
C VAL A 177 -8.12 23.87 29.23
N ASP A 178 -7.37 24.93 29.57
CA ASP A 178 -6.55 24.99 30.79
C ASP A 178 -5.62 23.75 30.93
N GLY A 179 -5.09 23.27 29.79
CA GLY A 179 -4.22 22.08 29.71
C GLY A 179 -4.92 20.73 29.86
N LYS A 180 -6.24 20.69 30.11
CA LYS A 180 -7.03 19.46 30.28
C LYS A 180 -7.74 19.09 28.99
N VAL A 181 -7.73 17.80 28.65
CA VAL A 181 -8.50 17.27 27.52
C VAL A 181 -9.99 17.32 27.85
N ILE A 182 -10.78 17.96 26.99
CA ILE A 182 -12.23 18.07 27.14
C ILE A 182 -12.99 17.27 26.10
N ASP A 183 -12.36 16.90 24.98
CA ASP A 183 -12.93 16.08 23.93
C ASP A 183 -11.83 15.52 23.02
N GLU A 184 -12.10 14.36 22.44
CA GLU A 184 -11.18 13.67 21.54
C GLU A 184 -11.96 12.87 20.49
N LYS A 185 -11.60 13.03 19.22
CA LYS A 185 -12.26 12.32 18.13
C LYS A 185 -11.28 11.95 17.02
N LYS A 186 -11.44 10.73 16.51
CA LYS A 186 -10.71 10.26 15.33
C LYS A 186 -11.40 10.67 14.03
N HIS A 187 -10.60 11.04 13.06
CA HIS A 187 -11.00 11.42 11.71
C HIS A 187 -10.06 10.77 10.71
N GLN A 188 -10.61 10.39 9.55
CA GLN A 188 -9.80 9.86 8.46
C GLN A 188 -8.91 10.95 7.89
N TYR A 189 -7.75 10.57 7.36
CA TYR A 189 -6.89 11.47 6.61
C TYR A 189 -7.70 12.24 5.55
N ASN A 190 -7.49 13.56 5.48
CA ASN A 190 -8.13 14.46 4.54
C ASN A 190 -9.66 14.63 4.69
N GLU A 191 -10.26 14.01 5.72
CA GLU A 191 -11.64 14.27 6.15
C GLU A 191 -11.78 15.76 6.52
N GLU A 192 -12.93 16.36 6.17
CA GLU A 192 -13.24 17.72 6.59
C GLU A 192 -13.78 17.71 8.03
N VAL A 193 -13.07 18.39 8.93
CA VAL A 193 -13.38 18.46 10.36
C VAL A 193 -13.85 19.87 10.69
N THR A 194 -15.04 19.98 11.29
CA THR A 194 -15.56 21.24 11.83
C THR A 194 -15.08 21.45 13.26
N VAL A 195 -14.54 22.63 13.53
CA VAL A 195 -14.10 23.00 14.88
C VAL A 195 -15.31 23.21 15.79
N ARG A 196 -15.24 22.66 17.01
CA ARG A 196 -16.32 22.73 18.01
C ARG A 196 -16.71 24.17 18.37
N ALA A 197 -17.89 24.30 18.99
CA ALA A 197 -18.37 25.58 19.52
C ALA A 197 -17.47 26.11 20.65
N ASP A 198 -17.60 27.40 20.94
CA ASP A 198 -16.88 28.05 22.05
C ASP A 198 -17.34 27.51 23.40
N GLU A 199 -16.42 27.43 24.35
CA GLU A 199 -16.73 27.02 25.72
C GLU A 199 -17.27 28.18 26.56
N THR A 200 -17.98 27.86 27.64
CA THR A 200 -18.44 28.84 28.62
C THR A 200 -17.81 28.58 29.99
N LYS A 201 -17.39 29.66 30.66
CA LYS A 201 -16.79 29.63 31.99
C LYS A 201 -17.19 30.90 32.73
N GLU A 202 -17.84 30.76 33.88
CA GLU A 202 -18.32 31.89 34.68
C GLU A 202 -17.16 32.83 35.08
N GLY A 203 -17.34 34.14 34.90
CA GLY A 203 -16.31 35.14 35.17
C GLY A 203 -15.22 35.26 34.11
N TYR A 204 -15.31 34.53 33.00
CA TYR A 204 -14.36 34.60 31.87
C TYR A 204 -15.09 34.78 30.53
N THR A 205 -14.39 35.32 29.53
CA THR A 205 -14.80 35.36 28.12
C THR A 205 -13.90 34.44 27.31
N PHE A 206 -14.48 33.60 26.45
CA PHE A 206 -13.71 32.71 25.59
C PHE A 206 -13.03 33.49 24.46
N SER A 207 -11.71 33.48 24.43
CA SER A 207 -10.89 34.24 23.47
C SER A 207 -10.76 33.52 22.12
N GLY A 208 -10.95 32.20 22.13
CA GLY A 208 -10.97 31.36 20.94
C GLY A 208 -10.13 30.10 21.03
N TRP A 209 -10.30 29.26 20.01
CA TRP A 209 -9.49 28.08 19.76
C TRP A 209 -8.23 28.41 18.95
N SER A 210 -7.13 27.73 19.24
CA SER A 210 -5.85 27.84 18.55
C SER A 210 -5.21 26.46 18.36
N SER A 211 -4.37 26.29 17.33
CA SER A 211 -3.59 25.07 17.13
C SER A 211 -2.31 25.40 16.37
N GLU A 212 -1.20 24.78 16.75
CA GLU A 212 0.06 24.85 16.00
C GLU A 212 -0.01 24.00 14.72
N ASP A 213 -0.71 22.86 14.79
CA ASP A 213 -0.72 21.84 13.74
C ASP A 213 -1.58 22.20 12.53
N VAL A 214 -2.56 23.09 12.73
CA VAL A 214 -3.48 23.57 11.68
C VAL A 214 -2.91 24.79 10.94
N ARG A 215 -1.70 25.25 11.28
CA ARG A 215 -1.13 26.49 10.72
C ARG A 215 -0.83 26.45 9.23
N GLN A 216 -0.52 25.30 8.64
CA GLN A 216 0.13 25.26 7.31
C GLN A 216 -0.80 25.41 6.08
N SER A 217 -2.13 25.33 6.23
CA SER A 217 -3.09 25.64 5.15
C SER A 217 -3.96 26.85 5.44
N PHE A 218 -3.77 27.49 6.60
CA PHE A 218 -4.59 28.59 7.11
C PHE A 218 -3.81 29.90 7.32
N ILE A 219 -2.59 30.01 6.76
CA ILE A 219 -1.81 31.27 6.77
C ILE A 219 -2.44 32.27 5.80
N GLN A 220 -3.53 32.88 6.23
CA GLN A 220 -3.79 34.31 5.94
C GLN A 220 -4.73 34.97 6.96
N ARG A 221 -5.38 34.24 7.88
CA ARG A 221 -6.29 34.92 8.82
C ARG A 221 -6.49 34.10 10.08
N LEU A 222 -5.70 34.35 11.14
CA LEU A 222 -6.06 34.04 12.54
C LEU A 222 -5.04 34.58 13.54
N LEU A 223 -4.90 35.91 13.54
CA LEU A 223 -4.62 36.67 14.77
C LEU A 223 -5.94 37.34 15.25
N SER A 224 -7.10 36.72 15.02
CA SER A 224 -8.40 37.33 15.32
C SER A 224 -9.44 36.28 15.71
N SER A 225 -9.97 36.41 16.94
CA SER A 225 -11.30 35.99 17.42
C SER A 225 -11.83 34.65 16.90
N SER A 226 -11.82 33.62 17.74
CA SER A 226 -12.43 32.28 17.60
C SER A 226 -12.57 31.64 16.19
N ILE A 227 -12.12 30.38 16.06
CA ILE A 227 -12.35 29.53 14.88
C ILE A 227 -13.56 28.60 14.99
N ALA A 228 -14.39 28.76 16.02
CA ALA A 228 -15.59 27.93 16.16
C ALA A 228 -16.43 27.91 14.87
N GLY A 229 -16.85 26.72 14.45
CA GLY A 229 -17.64 26.51 13.24
C GLY A 229 -16.86 26.57 11.92
N LYS A 230 -15.57 26.89 11.91
CA LYS A 230 -14.72 26.74 10.71
C LYS A 230 -14.33 25.29 10.49
N THR A 231 -13.95 24.96 9.25
CA THR A 231 -13.49 23.62 8.88
C THR A 231 -12.00 23.59 8.52
N PHE A 232 -11.38 22.43 8.71
CA PHE A 232 -10.04 22.11 8.19
C PHE A 232 -10.02 20.66 7.68
N ARG A 233 -9.04 20.31 6.83
CA ARG A 233 -8.84 18.92 6.40
C ARG A 233 -7.84 18.23 7.31
N MET A 234 -8.16 17.02 7.76
CA MET A 234 -7.33 16.28 8.70
C MET A 234 -5.94 15.98 8.09
N PRO A 235 -4.84 16.45 8.70
CA PRO A 235 -3.49 16.20 8.20
C PRO A 235 -3.04 14.76 8.51
N ALA A 236 -1.87 14.37 8.00
CA ALA A 236 -1.28 13.05 8.26
C ALA A 236 -0.60 12.96 9.66
N LYS A 237 -1.24 13.53 10.68
CA LYS A 237 -0.80 13.52 12.08
C LYS A 237 -1.96 13.90 13.01
N ASP A 238 -1.82 13.58 14.29
CA ASP A 238 -2.74 14.06 15.31
C ASP A 238 -2.68 15.59 15.44
N VAL A 239 -3.80 16.19 15.82
CA VAL A 239 -4.00 17.63 15.93
C VAL A 239 -4.47 17.98 17.33
N VAL A 240 -3.78 18.90 17.99
CA VAL A 240 -4.23 19.46 19.29
C VAL A 240 -4.78 20.86 19.08
N ILE A 241 -5.99 21.11 19.58
CA ILE A 241 -6.65 22.42 19.55
C ILE A 241 -6.85 22.91 20.98
N GLU A 242 -6.30 24.07 21.30
CA GLU A 242 -6.29 24.67 22.64
C GLU A 242 -7.22 25.89 22.70
N GLY A 243 -8.12 25.86 23.67
CA GLY A 243 -9.08 26.93 23.96
C GLY A 243 -8.55 27.85 25.05
N HIS A 244 -8.72 29.15 24.84
CA HIS A 244 -8.21 30.20 25.71
C HIS A 244 -9.36 31.06 26.26
N PHE A 245 -9.18 31.55 27.48
CA PHE A 245 -10.12 32.41 28.19
C PHE A 245 -9.43 33.67 28.68
N ASP A 246 -10.08 34.81 28.51
CA ASP A 246 -9.74 36.07 29.15
C ASP A 246 -10.58 36.24 30.43
N ILE A 247 -9.95 36.67 31.52
CA ILE A 247 -10.67 36.96 32.76
C ILE A 247 -11.50 38.23 32.60
N ASN A 248 -12.77 38.19 33.03
CA ASN A 248 -13.64 39.35 32.95
C ASN A 248 -13.34 40.32 34.09
N SER A 249 -13.62 41.60 33.84
CA SER A 249 -13.59 42.65 34.86
C SER A 249 -14.98 43.21 35.11
N TYR A 250 -15.31 43.44 36.38
CA TYR A 250 -16.59 43.94 36.83
C TYR A 250 -16.41 45.21 37.64
N LYS A 251 -17.46 46.03 37.71
CA LYS A 251 -17.42 47.34 38.35
C LYS A 251 -17.89 47.29 39.79
N VAL A 252 -17.21 48.03 40.66
CA VAL A 252 -17.67 48.31 42.03
C VAL A 252 -18.00 49.80 42.12
N THR A 253 -19.23 50.12 42.52
CA THR A 253 -19.70 51.50 42.69
C THR A 253 -20.19 51.72 44.10
N TYR A 254 -19.68 52.76 44.74
CA TYR A 254 -20.14 53.19 46.06
C TYR A 254 -21.24 54.24 45.92
N GLN A 255 -22.32 54.11 46.66
CA GLN A 255 -23.42 55.08 46.72
C GLN A 255 -23.71 55.47 48.16
N VAL A 256 -23.97 56.74 48.42
CA VAL A 256 -24.40 57.25 49.72
C VAL A 256 -25.66 58.05 49.50
N ASP A 257 -26.71 57.76 50.27
CA ASP A 257 -28.01 58.44 50.18
C ASP A 257 -28.59 58.44 48.73
N GLY A 258 -28.30 57.39 47.95
CA GLY A 258 -28.76 57.21 46.57
C GLY A 258 -27.93 57.91 45.48
N VAL A 259 -26.81 58.56 45.84
CA VAL A 259 -25.90 59.24 44.90
C VAL A 259 -24.53 58.56 44.90
N GLN A 260 -23.90 58.44 43.73
CA GLN A 260 -22.55 57.86 43.62
C GLN A 260 -21.52 58.66 44.43
N SER A 261 -20.71 57.94 45.20
CA SER A 261 -19.63 58.47 46.04
C SER A 261 -18.27 58.03 45.48
N GLY A 262 -17.59 58.96 44.80
CA GLY A 262 -16.28 58.74 44.18
C GLY A 262 -16.33 58.09 42.79
N GLU A 263 -15.16 57.67 42.32
CA GLU A 263 -14.97 57.00 41.02
C GLU A 263 -15.46 55.55 41.07
N THR A 264 -15.87 55.02 39.91
CA THR A 264 -16.15 53.60 39.72
C THR A 264 -14.84 52.82 39.67
N GLU A 265 -14.74 51.77 40.48
CA GLU A 265 -13.58 50.89 40.50
C GLU A 265 -13.85 49.66 39.62
N THR A 266 -12.80 49.06 39.05
CA THR A 266 -12.92 47.86 38.20
C THR A 266 -11.97 46.79 38.73
N TYR A 267 -12.50 45.60 38.91
CA TYR A 267 -11.80 44.46 39.49
C TYR A 267 -11.95 43.24 38.58
N GLU A 268 -10.89 42.47 38.40
CA GLU A 268 -10.98 41.16 37.73
C GLU A 268 -11.81 40.19 38.58
N TYR A 269 -12.54 39.29 37.92
CA TYR A 269 -13.33 38.26 38.59
C TYR A 269 -12.52 37.49 39.65
N GLY A 270 -13.11 37.30 40.83
CA GLY A 270 -12.50 36.58 41.94
C GLY A 270 -11.37 37.32 42.67
N THR A 271 -10.96 38.51 42.22
CA THR A 271 -10.01 39.35 42.98
C THR A 271 -10.65 39.85 44.27
N LEU A 272 -9.87 39.96 45.34
CA LEU A 272 -10.37 40.44 46.63
C LEU A 272 -10.63 41.95 46.56
N VAL A 273 -11.85 42.34 46.90
CA VAL A 273 -12.29 43.74 47.02
C VAL A 273 -12.36 44.10 48.50
N THR A 274 -11.58 45.10 48.89
CA THR A 274 -11.60 45.65 50.26
C THR A 274 -12.58 46.81 50.36
N ILE A 275 -13.43 46.78 51.38
CA ILE A 275 -14.44 47.82 51.58
C ILE A 275 -13.77 49.10 52.08
N ARG A 276 -14.15 50.24 51.50
CA ARG A 276 -13.65 51.56 51.91
C ARG A 276 -13.93 51.86 53.38
N ASP A 277 -13.03 52.60 54.00
CA ASP A 277 -13.20 53.11 55.36
C ASP A 277 -14.47 53.98 55.50
N ASP A 278 -14.89 54.20 56.75
CA ASP A 278 -16.03 55.04 57.10
C ASP A 278 -15.87 56.47 56.56
N LEU A 279 -16.94 57.00 55.98
CA LEU A 279 -16.96 58.36 55.44
C LEU A 279 -17.26 59.40 56.52
N GLU A 280 -16.72 60.61 56.37
CA GLU A 280 -17.01 61.73 57.28
C GLU A 280 -17.96 62.74 56.62
N LYS A 281 -18.98 63.19 57.37
CA LYS A 281 -19.94 64.22 56.96
C LYS A 281 -20.32 65.08 58.15
N GLU A 282 -20.16 66.40 58.02
CA GLU A 282 -20.45 67.32 59.13
C GLU A 282 -21.92 67.20 59.58
N GLY A 283 -22.12 67.18 60.91
CA GLY A 283 -23.44 67.02 61.53
C GLY A 283 -24.06 65.63 61.44
N HIS A 284 -23.36 64.63 60.87
CA HIS A 284 -23.86 63.26 60.72
C HIS A 284 -22.79 62.22 61.13
N LYS A 285 -23.22 61.06 61.62
CA LYS A 285 -22.39 59.87 61.83
C LYS A 285 -22.63 58.88 60.70
N PHE A 286 -21.56 58.37 60.07
CA PHE A 286 -21.70 57.30 59.08
C PHE A 286 -22.16 56.02 59.76
N SER A 287 -23.21 55.41 59.21
CA SER A 287 -23.83 54.20 59.76
C SER A 287 -23.16 52.92 59.26
N GLY A 288 -22.19 53.05 58.35
CA GLY A 288 -21.49 51.95 57.69
C GLY A 288 -22.02 51.66 56.29
N TRP A 289 -21.28 50.80 55.60
CA TRP A 289 -21.66 50.21 54.32
C TRP A 289 -22.63 49.02 54.52
N ASN A 290 -23.42 48.71 53.49
CA ASN A 290 -24.33 47.55 53.47
C ASN A 290 -23.57 46.21 53.50
N LEU A 291 -22.36 46.17 52.96
CA LEU A 291 -21.42 45.06 53.11
C LEU A 291 -20.47 45.36 54.27
N LYS A 292 -20.21 44.36 55.12
CA LYS A 292 -19.43 44.51 56.37
C LYS A 292 -18.07 43.80 56.34
N GLU A 293 -17.80 43.03 55.29
CA GLU A 293 -16.59 42.24 55.12
C GLU A 293 -16.13 42.30 53.66
N ASP A 294 -14.81 42.24 53.46
CA ASP A 294 -14.19 42.12 52.15
C ASP A 294 -14.73 40.87 51.41
N PHE A 295 -14.79 40.95 50.08
CA PHE A 295 -15.38 39.89 49.26
C PHE A 295 -14.58 39.63 47.99
N ALA A 296 -14.67 38.42 47.44
CA ALA A 296 -14.12 38.13 46.13
C ALA A 296 -15.07 38.65 45.04
N MET A 297 -14.56 39.37 44.05
CA MET A 297 -15.37 40.02 43.02
C MET A 297 -16.25 39.00 42.29
N PRO A 298 -17.59 39.11 42.38
CA PRO A 298 -18.49 38.17 41.72
C PRO A 298 -18.54 38.40 40.20
N ALA A 299 -19.26 37.55 39.48
CA ALA A 299 -19.45 37.67 38.03
C ALA A 299 -20.49 38.73 37.64
N GLU A 300 -20.59 39.82 38.40
CA GLU A 300 -21.53 40.92 38.20
C GLU A 300 -21.00 42.22 38.83
N ASP A 301 -21.55 43.35 38.37
CA ASP A 301 -21.24 44.66 38.95
C ASP A 301 -21.84 44.76 40.36
N VAL A 302 -21.07 45.29 41.31
CA VAL A 302 -21.46 45.40 42.71
C VAL A 302 -21.71 46.86 43.09
N VAL A 303 -22.85 47.12 43.72
CA VAL A 303 -23.18 48.43 44.30
C VAL A 303 -23.14 48.36 45.81
N ILE A 304 -22.25 49.13 46.42
CA ILE A 304 -22.05 49.22 47.87
C ILE A 304 -22.72 50.50 48.36
N VAL A 305 -23.69 50.37 49.26
CA VAL A 305 -24.52 51.49 49.72
C VAL A 305 -24.16 51.84 51.15
N GLY A 306 -23.77 53.11 51.36
CA GLY A 306 -23.52 53.71 52.65
C GLY A 306 -24.68 54.60 53.08
N SER A 307 -24.83 54.80 54.38
CA SER A 307 -25.88 55.68 54.92
C SER A 307 -25.34 56.52 56.08
N PHE A 308 -25.93 57.69 56.30
CA PHE A 308 -25.63 58.57 57.41
C PHE A 308 -26.81 58.66 58.38
N THR A 309 -26.52 58.80 59.67
CA THR A 309 -27.50 59.14 60.71
C THR A 309 -27.17 60.53 61.25
N ALA A 310 -28.16 61.42 61.33
CA ALA A 310 -27.97 62.76 61.86
C ALA A 310 -27.56 62.72 63.34
N ASN A 311 -26.61 63.58 63.73
CA ASN A 311 -26.21 63.70 65.13
C ASN A 311 -27.35 64.36 65.93
N GLU A 312 -27.73 63.76 67.05
CA GLU A 312 -28.68 64.38 67.98
C GLU A 312 -27.95 65.39 68.89
N TYR A 313 -28.47 66.61 68.96
CA TYR A 313 -27.95 67.65 69.85
C TYR A 313 -29.00 67.99 70.91
N THR A 314 -28.67 67.77 72.18
CA THR A 314 -29.51 68.19 73.31
C THR A 314 -29.21 69.62 73.70
N VAL A 315 -30.19 70.50 73.53
CA VAL A 315 -30.12 71.89 74.04
C VAL A 315 -30.60 71.89 75.49
N THR A 316 -29.69 72.17 76.42
CA THR A 316 -30.02 72.35 77.84
C THR A 316 -30.13 73.83 78.15
N TYR A 317 -31.31 74.29 78.58
CA TYR A 317 -31.51 75.65 79.05
C TYR A 317 -31.12 75.73 80.53
N LEU A 318 -30.17 76.60 80.87
CA LEU A 318 -29.87 76.96 82.25
C LEU A 318 -30.75 78.15 82.65
N VAL A 319 -31.43 78.01 83.80
CA VAL A 319 -32.30 79.03 84.40
C VAL A 319 -31.46 80.09 85.11
#